data_AF-V4CMH7-F1
#
_entry.id   AF-V4CMH7-F1
#
_cell.length_a   1.000
_cell.length_b   1.000
_cell.length_c   1.000
_cell.angle_alpha   90.00
_cell.angle_beta   90.00
_cell.angle_gamma   90.00
#
_symmetry.space_group_name_H-M   'P 1'
#
loop_
_entity.id
_entity.type
_entity.pdbx_description
1 polymer ?
#
loop_
_entity_poly.entity_id
_entity_poly.type
_entity_poly.pdbx_seq_one_letter_code
_entity_poly.pdbx_strand_id
1 'polypeptide(L)'
;MSMIIAQTHLPGNNYTGPVGDPDRIFKYKSKFEKGYVGFWTNEIFIVDKVNSTSPPTYELIGQDKEQIIDTKKPYSTAWINKAKPYFVEQIGDTLQGDLDMNNFTITNLKLPENDYDAVHKKYLMDQLNLIEVNKDHLKERIGDVKRYFKRQIIIKLLTKLQQEVTSLKSFIEEQLLNVVDKTQLQTLSSLISNLDDKITKQKVDLKQLIANINPSLSED
;
A
#
# COMPACT_ATOMS: atom_id res chain seq x y z
N MET A 1 12.36 59.21 -46.22
CA MET A 1 11.43 58.08 -46.44
C MET A 1 12.28 56.83 -46.58
N SER A 2 12.28 55.97 -45.58
CA SER A 2 13.11 54.75 -45.56
C SER A 2 12.24 53.57 -46.02
N MET A 3 12.53 53.02 -47.20
CA MET A 3 11.83 51.85 -47.75
C MET A 3 12.49 50.56 -47.28
N ILE A 4 11.72 49.60 -46.75
CA ILE A 4 12.20 48.24 -46.44
C ILE A 4 11.76 47.28 -47.55
N ILE A 5 12.71 46.51 -48.09
CA ILE A 5 12.49 45.52 -49.15
C ILE A 5 12.10 44.16 -48.54
N ALA A 6 10.96 43.60 -48.91
CA ALA A 6 10.61 42.22 -48.57
C ALA A 6 11.05 41.25 -49.68
N GLN A 7 12.15 40.51 -49.51
CA GLN A 7 12.54 39.46 -50.46
C GLN A 7 11.83 38.13 -50.12
N THR A 8 11.06 37.59 -51.07
CA THR A 8 10.34 36.32 -50.95
C THR A 8 11.24 35.14 -51.33
N HIS A 9 12.03 34.60 -50.41
CA HIS A 9 12.65 33.28 -50.58
C HIS A 9 12.66 32.48 -49.25
N LEU A 10 11.48 32.35 -48.64
CA LEU A 10 11.17 31.20 -47.80
C LEU A 10 10.04 30.40 -48.47
N PRO A 11 10.14 29.06 -48.57
CA PRO A 11 9.08 28.27 -49.16
C PRO A 11 7.88 28.26 -48.20
N GLY A 12 6.79 28.90 -48.61
CA GLY A 12 5.46 28.55 -48.12
C GLY A 12 4.56 29.67 -47.61
N ASN A 13 5.02 30.89 -47.33
CA ASN A 13 4.15 31.94 -46.76
C ASN A 13 4.30 33.28 -47.50
N ASN A 14 3.33 33.62 -48.34
CA ASN A 14 3.17 34.96 -48.88
C ASN A 14 2.54 35.84 -47.80
N TYR A 15 3.30 36.75 -47.19
CA TYR A 15 2.74 37.72 -46.26
C TYR A 15 1.97 38.79 -47.04
N THR A 16 0.66 38.90 -46.80
CA THR A 16 -0.22 39.95 -47.34
C THR A 16 -1.01 40.56 -46.19
N GLY A 17 -0.34 41.32 -45.31
CA GLY A 17 -0.99 42.06 -44.24
C GLY A 17 -1.62 43.37 -44.75
N PRO A 18 -2.87 43.71 -44.36
CA PRO A 18 -3.47 45.02 -44.61
C PRO A 18 -2.79 46.14 -43.81
N VAL A 19 -2.95 47.39 -44.27
CA VAL A 19 -2.55 48.59 -43.53
C VAL A 19 -3.24 48.61 -42.17
N GLY A 20 -2.49 48.86 -41.09
CA GLY A 20 -3.00 48.93 -39.72
C GLY A 20 -2.70 47.73 -38.82
N ASP A 21 -2.17 46.63 -39.35
CA ASP A 21 -1.83 45.45 -38.54
C ASP A 21 -0.54 45.66 -37.71
N PRO A 22 -0.52 45.25 -36.44
CA PRO A 22 0.67 45.33 -35.59
C PRO A 22 1.65 44.19 -35.90
N ASP A 23 2.87 44.55 -36.28
CA ASP A 23 3.94 43.66 -36.69
C ASP A 23 5.23 43.85 -35.89
N ARG A 24 6.06 42.80 -35.82
CA ARG A 24 7.40 42.84 -35.20
C ARG A 24 8.48 42.52 -36.22
N ILE A 25 9.63 43.17 -36.07
CA ILE A 25 10.76 43.05 -37.00
C ILE A 25 11.77 42.02 -36.44
N PHE A 26 12.17 41.07 -37.28
CA PHE A 26 13.25 40.12 -36.99
C PHE A 26 14.63 40.76 -37.27
N LYS A 27 15.53 40.82 -36.27
CA LYS A 27 16.91 41.31 -36.45
C LYS A 27 17.91 40.15 -36.41
N TYR A 28 18.66 39.95 -37.49
CA TYR A 28 19.85 39.10 -37.47
C TYR A 28 21.05 39.87 -36.89
N LYS A 29 21.68 39.33 -35.83
CA LYS A 29 23.01 39.76 -35.36
C LYS A 29 24.03 38.63 -35.56
N SER A 30 25.24 38.96 -36.01
CA SER A 30 26.29 37.97 -36.35
C SER A 30 27.08 37.44 -35.16
N LYS A 31 26.95 38.03 -33.96
CA LYS A 31 27.60 37.57 -32.73
C LYS A 31 26.60 37.57 -31.58
N PHE A 32 26.47 36.43 -30.89
CA PHE A 32 25.57 36.24 -29.74
C PHE A 32 26.35 36.35 -28.44
N GLU A 33 25.84 37.10 -27.46
CA GLU A 33 26.33 37.10 -26.08
C GLU A 33 25.52 36.12 -25.21
N LYS A 34 26.15 35.56 -24.18
CA LYS A 34 25.53 34.58 -23.27
C LYS A 34 24.42 35.27 -22.46
N GLY A 35 23.19 34.77 -22.56
CA GLY A 35 21.99 35.38 -21.95
C GLY A 35 21.03 36.03 -22.95
N TYR A 36 21.26 35.89 -24.25
CA TYR A 36 20.38 36.42 -25.30
C TYR A 36 19.04 35.66 -25.38
N VAL A 37 17.93 36.39 -25.22
CA VAL A 37 16.56 35.90 -25.37
C VAL A 37 15.89 36.57 -26.58
N GLY A 38 15.67 35.78 -27.64
CA GLY A 38 14.69 36.06 -28.71
C GLY A 38 15.12 36.98 -29.85
N PHE A 39 14.85 36.53 -31.08
CA PHE A 39 15.19 37.18 -32.36
C PHE A 39 14.19 38.26 -32.84
N TRP A 40 13.31 38.74 -31.94
CA TRP A 40 12.30 39.76 -32.23
C TRP A 40 12.66 41.08 -31.54
N THR A 41 12.33 42.21 -32.15
CA THR A 41 12.32 43.48 -31.42
C THR A 41 11.23 43.45 -30.34
N ASN A 42 11.52 44.06 -29.18
CA ASN A 42 10.48 44.32 -28.17
C ASN A 42 9.49 45.41 -28.65
N GLU A 43 9.90 46.20 -29.64
CA GLU A 43 9.09 47.24 -30.28
C GLU A 43 8.08 46.63 -31.26
N ILE A 44 6.82 47.06 -31.13
CA ILE A 44 5.71 46.74 -32.03
C ILE A 44 5.55 47.91 -33.00
N PHE A 45 5.48 47.59 -34.29
CA PHE A 45 5.31 48.56 -35.37
C PHE A 45 3.95 48.36 -36.04
N ILE A 46 3.40 49.40 -36.65
CA ILE A 46 2.15 49.34 -37.42
C ILE A 46 2.49 49.58 -38.89
N VAL A 47 1.88 48.78 -39.79
CA VAL A 47 1.98 49.03 -41.23
C VAL A 47 1.21 50.30 -41.57
N ASP A 48 1.93 51.37 -41.88
CA ASP A 48 1.36 52.67 -42.27
C ASP A 48 0.97 52.67 -43.75
N LYS A 49 1.82 52.07 -44.60
CA LYS A 49 1.58 52.02 -46.04
C LYS A 49 2.19 50.81 -46.71
N VAL A 50 1.45 50.26 -47.66
CA VAL A 50 1.93 49.24 -48.60
C VAL A 50 2.21 49.90 -49.95
N ASN A 51 3.42 49.70 -50.47
CA ASN A 51 3.86 50.21 -51.76
C ASN A 51 3.87 49.09 -52.81
N SER A 52 3.24 49.34 -53.95
CA SER A 52 3.09 48.40 -55.07
C SER A 52 4.37 48.28 -55.92
N THR A 53 5.47 47.90 -55.30
CA THR A 53 6.73 47.51 -55.96
C THR A 53 6.77 46.00 -56.19
N SER A 54 7.71 45.49 -56.99
CA SER A 54 7.96 44.05 -57.12
C SER A 54 9.36 43.73 -56.59
N PRO A 55 9.49 43.09 -55.40
CA PRO A 55 8.43 42.67 -54.47
C PRO A 55 7.78 43.86 -53.73
N PRO A 56 6.57 43.70 -53.15
CA PRO A 56 5.91 44.76 -52.36
C PRO A 56 6.78 45.25 -51.22
N THR A 57 6.77 46.56 -50.98
CA THR A 57 7.51 47.20 -49.88
C THR A 57 6.57 47.86 -48.90
N TYR A 58 6.99 48.00 -47.64
CA TYR A 58 6.16 48.47 -46.54
C TYR A 58 6.82 49.64 -45.81
N GLU A 59 6.02 50.62 -45.41
CA GLU A 59 6.39 51.71 -44.50
C GLU A 59 5.77 51.42 -43.13
N LEU A 60 6.59 51.53 -42.08
CA LEU A 60 6.23 51.17 -40.72
C LEU A 60 6.33 52.39 -39.81
N ILE A 61 5.37 52.55 -38.89
CA ILE A 61 5.36 53.58 -37.86
C ILE A 61 5.43 52.95 -36.46
N GLY A 62 6.00 53.67 -35.50
CA GLY A 62 5.93 53.30 -34.09
C GLY A 62 4.50 53.40 -33.55
N GLN A 63 4.23 52.73 -32.41
CA GLN A 63 2.92 52.76 -31.75
C GLN A 63 2.48 54.18 -31.32
N ASP A 64 3.43 55.11 -31.22
CA ASP A 64 3.26 56.54 -30.89
C ASP A 64 3.10 57.45 -32.13
N LYS A 65 3.04 56.89 -33.35
CA LYS A 65 3.01 57.61 -34.64
C LYS A 65 4.25 58.46 -34.94
N GLU A 66 5.39 58.23 -34.26
CA GLU A 66 6.65 58.83 -34.72
C GLU A 66 7.12 58.16 -36.02
N GLN A 67 7.41 58.97 -37.04
CA GLN A 67 8.08 58.50 -38.25
C GLN A 67 9.52 58.13 -37.89
N ILE A 68 9.94 56.91 -38.22
CA ILE A 68 11.31 56.44 -38.01
C ILE A 68 12.22 57.14 -39.05
N ILE A 69 12.65 58.36 -38.75
CA ILE A 69 13.71 59.07 -39.48
C ILE A 69 15.04 58.80 -38.78
N ASP A 70 15.48 57.54 -38.71
CA ASP A 70 16.87 57.26 -38.34
C ASP A 70 17.68 56.87 -39.57
N THR A 71 18.47 57.84 -40.03
CA THR A 71 19.44 57.73 -41.10
C THR A 71 20.68 57.00 -40.59
N LYS A 72 20.63 55.68 -40.42
CA LYS A 72 21.84 54.88 -40.17
C LYS A 72 21.70 53.43 -40.63
N LYS A 73 22.20 53.21 -41.85
CA LYS A 73 22.55 51.93 -42.52
C LYS A 73 21.36 51.01 -42.86
N PRO A 74 21.24 50.54 -44.12
CA PRO A 74 20.18 49.63 -44.53
C PRO A 74 20.45 48.24 -43.92
N TYR A 75 19.94 47.99 -42.72
CA TYR A 75 20.05 46.69 -42.08
C TYR A 75 18.89 45.79 -42.49
N SER A 76 19.28 44.67 -43.09
CA SER A 76 18.66 43.34 -43.05
C SER A 76 17.16 43.24 -43.26
N THR A 77 16.77 42.64 -44.38
CA THR A 77 15.48 42.01 -44.66
C THR A 77 14.97 41.22 -43.46
N ALA A 78 14.03 41.78 -42.71
CA ALA A 78 13.41 41.16 -41.55
C ALA A 78 12.16 40.38 -41.98
N TRP A 79 12.10 39.10 -41.63
CA TRP A 79 10.96 38.24 -41.94
C TRP A 79 9.89 38.36 -40.85
N ILE A 80 8.66 38.73 -41.23
CA ILE A 80 7.51 38.82 -40.32
C ILE A 80 6.89 37.43 -40.19
N ASN A 81 7.13 36.78 -39.04
CA ASN A 81 6.47 35.54 -38.64
C ASN A 81 5.62 35.87 -37.41
N LYS A 82 4.30 35.65 -37.50
CA LYS A 82 3.36 35.79 -36.39
C LYS A 82 3.80 34.86 -35.24
N ALA A 83 4.41 35.41 -34.19
CA ALA A 83 4.79 34.65 -33.01
C ALA A 83 3.53 34.05 -32.36
N LYS A 84 3.52 32.73 -32.10
CA LYS A 84 2.45 32.09 -31.33
C LYS A 84 2.48 32.67 -29.89
N PRO A 85 1.36 33.23 -29.38
CA PRO A 85 1.36 34.15 -28.23
C PRO A 85 1.31 33.49 -26.84
N TYR A 86 1.62 32.20 -26.69
CA TYR A 86 1.29 31.45 -25.47
C TYR A 86 2.42 31.44 -24.43
N PHE A 87 2.78 32.62 -23.90
CA PHE A 87 3.54 32.71 -22.65
C PHE A 87 2.59 33.19 -21.55
N VAL A 88 2.56 32.49 -20.43
CA VAL A 88 1.86 32.94 -19.22
C VAL A 88 2.63 34.07 -18.54
N GLU A 89 1.90 35.04 -17.98
CA GLU A 89 2.50 36.12 -17.20
C GLU A 89 3.11 35.58 -15.90
N GLN A 90 4.31 36.06 -15.55
CA GLN A 90 4.98 35.69 -14.28
C GLN A 90 4.22 36.14 -13.03
N ILE A 91 3.35 37.13 -13.19
CA ILE A 91 2.54 37.74 -12.11
C ILE A 91 1.20 37.01 -11.91
N GLY A 92 0.92 36.02 -12.75
CA GLY A 92 -0.31 35.23 -12.74
C GLY A 92 -1.09 35.39 -14.04
N ASP A 93 -1.44 34.26 -14.63
CA ASP A 93 -2.39 34.13 -15.73
C ASP A 93 -3.19 32.82 -15.51
N THR A 94 -4.43 32.77 -15.99
CA THR A 94 -5.25 31.56 -15.89
C THR A 94 -4.98 30.66 -17.09
N LEU A 95 -4.22 29.58 -16.87
CA LEU A 95 -4.11 28.52 -17.87
C LEU A 95 -5.49 27.86 -18.07
N GLN A 96 -6.16 28.17 -19.17
CA GLN A 96 -7.38 27.48 -19.60
C GLN A 96 -7.06 26.43 -20.65
N GLY A 97 -7.69 25.26 -20.55
CA GLY A 97 -7.49 24.12 -21.45
C GLY A 97 -6.32 23.22 -21.06
N ASP A 98 -5.97 22.29 -21.94
CA ASP A 98 -4.89 21.32 -21.71
C ASP A 98 -3.52 21.98 -21.87
N LEU A 99 -2.64 21.77 -20.88
CA LEU A 99 -1.24 22.20 -20.94
C LEU A 99 -0.38 21.12 -21.59
N ASP A 100 0.03 21.32 -22.85
CA ASP A 100 1.01 20.46 -23.52
C ASP A 100 2.44 20.87 -23.14
N MET A 101 3.07 20.07 -22.27
CA MET A 101 4.46 20.26 -21.83
C MET A 101 5.48 19.55 -22.72
N ASN A 102 5.09 18.90 -23.83
CA ASN A 102 5.96 18.03 -24.63
C ASN A 102 6.79 17.09 -23.73
N ASN A 103 8.12 17.06 -23.91
CA ASN A 103 9.05 16.25 -23.11
C ASN A 103 9.73 17.05 -21.98
N PHE A 104 9.18 18.19 -21.58
CA PHE A 104 9.72 18.99 -20.48
C PHE A 104 9.22 18.50 -19.12
N THR A 105 10.10 18.54 -18.12
CA THR A 105 9.79 18.14 -16.74
C THR A 105 9.47 19.34 -15.85
N ILE A 106 8.51 19.18 -14.94
CA ILE A 106 8.23 20.16 -13.87
C ILE A 106 9.19 19.88 -12.71
N THR A 107 10.03 20.86 -12.37
CA THR A 107 11.02 20.76 -11.28
C THR A 107 10.64 21.64 -10.10
N ASN A 108 11.23 21.39 -8.92
CA ASN A 108 11.04 22.19 -7.70
C ASN A 108 9.59 22.24 -7.16
N LEU A 109 8.83 21.15 -7.35
CA LEU A 109 7.54 20.98 -6.68
C LEU A 109 7.72 20.91 -5.16
N LYS A 110 6.87 21.65 -4.43
CA LYS A 110 6.79 21.56 -2.97
C LYS A 110 6.09 20.28 -2.53
N LEU A 111 6.17 19.99 -1.24
CA LEU A 111 5.36 18.93 -0.64
C LEU A 111 3.87 19.31 -0.75
N PRO A 112 2.99 18.35 -1.07
CA PRO A 112 1.55 18.61 -1.14
C PRO A 112 0.99 18.86 0.27
N GLU A 113 0.18 19.91 0.43
CA GLU A 113 -0.53 20.26 1.67
C GLU A 113 -2.06 20.13 1.50
N ASN A 114 -2.58 20.37 0.28
CA ASN A 114 -4.00 20.31 -0.05
C ASN A 114 -4.32 19.18 -1.04
N ASP A 115 -5.60 18.80 -1.10
CA ASP A 115 -6.10 17.69 -1.93
C ASP A 115 -5.79 17.81 -3.44
N TYR A 116 -5.63 19.04 -3.93
CA TYR A 116 -5.42 19.34 -5.35
C TYR A 116 -3.95 19.66 -5.71
N ASP A 117 -3.02 19.50 -4.76
CA ASP A 117 -1.61 19.79 -4.99
C ASP A 117 -0.93 18.72 -5.86
N ALA A 118 0.01 19.15 -6.71
CA ALA A 118 0.82 18.23 -7.50
C ALA A 118 1.82 17.47 -6.62
N VAL A 119 1.94 16.16 -6.86
CA VAL A 119 2.80 15.27 -6.06
C VAL A 119 4.11 14.96 -6.80
N HIS A 120 5.25 15.15 -6.13
CA HIS A 120 6.55 14.72 -6.67
C HIS A 120 6.88 13.26 -6.31
N LYS A 121 7.69 12.60 -7.14
CA LYS A 121 8.04 11.17 -7.01
C LYS A 121 8.55 10.77 -5.62
N LYS A 122 9.37 11.61 -4.97
CA LYS A 122 9.89 11.33 -3.62
C LYS A 122 8.77 11.14 -2.59
N TYR A 123 7.77 12.01 -2.58
CA TYR A 123 6.65 11.91 -1.64
C TYR A 123 5.90 10.59 -1.85
N LEU A 124 5.58 10.25 -3.10
CA LEU A 124 4.93 8.98 -3.42
C LEU A 124 5.72 7.77 -2.92
N MET A 125 7.04 7.75 -3.14
CA MET A 125 7.89 6.65 -2.68
C MET A 125 7.95 6.56 -1.16
N ASP A 126 8.04 7.69 -0.46
CA ASP A 126 8.01 7.72 1.01
C ASP A 126 6.68 7.18 1.55
N GLN A 127 5.54 7.56 0.94
CA GLN A 127 4.23 7.02 1.30
C GLN A 127 4.11 5.51 1.02
N LEU A 128 4.63 5.04 -0.12
CA LEU A 128 4.63 3.61 -0.45
C LEU A 128 5.51 2.79 0.50
N ASN A 129 6.64 3.34 0.94
CA ASN A 129 7.52 2.67 1.91
C ASN A 129 6.85 2.52 3.29
N LEU A 130 5.97 3.45 3.68
CA LEU A 130 5.16 3.31 4.90
C LEU A 130 4.13 2.18 4.79
N ILE A 131 3.71 1.84 3.57
CA ILE A 131 2.81 0.72 3.29
C ILE A 131 3.58 -0.61 3.24
N GLU A 132 4.92 -0.59 3.17
CA GLU A 132 5.71 -1.81 3.12
C GLU A 132 5.40 -2.68 4.34
N VAL A 133 4.75 -3.80 4.06
CA VAL A 133 4.25 -4.73 5.07
C VAL A 133 5.42 -5.22 5.91
N ASN A 134 5.33 -5.04 7.23
CA ASN A 134 6.30 -5.60 8.16
C ASN A 134 6.23 -7.14 8.11
N LYS A 135 7.10 -7.71 7.26
CA LYS A 135 7.19 -9.16 7.02
C LYS A 135 7.48 -9.93 8.31
N ASP A 136 8.18 -9.33 9.26
CA ASP A 136 8.55 -9.99 10.51
C ASP A 136 7.35 -10.07 11.47
N HIS A 137 6.55 -9.00 11.55
CA HIS A 137 5.28 -9.04 12.30
C HIS A 137 4.31 -10.09 11.73
N LEU A 138 4.23 -10.24 10.40
CA LEU A 138 3.42 -11.29 9.79
C LEU A 138 3.94 -12.69 10.10
N LYS A 139 5.26 -12.91 10.09
CA LYS A 139 5.85 -14.21 10.48
C LYS A 139 5.50 -14.56 11.92
N GLU A 140 5.56 -13.59 12.84
CA GLU A 140 5.18 -13.77 14.25
C GLU A 140 3.71 -14.19 14.36
N ARG A 141 2.80 -13.44 13.73
CA ARG A 141 1.36 -13.76 13.72
C ARG A 141 1.06 -15.15 13.14
N ILE A 142 1.76 -15.54 12.06
CA ILE A 142 1.64 -16.90 11.50
C ILE A 142 2.11 -17.95 12.51
N GLY A 143 3.19 -17.65 13.25
CA GLY A 143 3.69 -18.50 14.34
C GLY A 143 2.66 -18.72 15.44
N ASP A 144 1.96 -17.67 15.86
CA ASP A 144 0.91 -17.74 16.88
C ASP A 144 -0.28 -18.58 16.42
N VAL A 145 -0.71 -18.39 15.17
CA VAL A 145 -1.79 -19.19 14.57
C VAL A 145 -1.41 -20.67 14.51
N LYS A 146 -0.19 -21.01 14.07
CA LYS A 146 0.32 -22.39 14.07
C LYS A 146 0.34 -22.99 15.48
N ARG A 147 0.79 -22.22 16.47
CA ARG A 147 0.83 -22.64 17.88
C ARG A 147 -0.57 -22.90 18.42
N TYR A 148 -1.53 -22.05 18.09
CA TYR A 148 -2.93 -22.21 18.47
C TYR A 148 -3.51 -23.53 17.94
N PHE A 149 -3.43 -23.78 16.62
CA PHE A 149 -3.96 -25.02 16.05
C PHE A 149 -3.29 -26.28 16.60
N LYS A 150 -1.97 -26.24 16.82
CA LYS A 150 -1.24 -27.34 17.46
C LYS A 150 -1.80 -27.64 18.86
N ARG A 151 -2.05 -26.60 19.67
CA ARG A 151 -2.66 -26.75 21.01
C ARG A 151 -4.08 -27.31 20.92
N GLN A 152 -4.91 -26.81 20.02
CA GLN A 152 -6.29 -27.31 19.84
C GLN A 152 -6.32 -28.81 19.53
N ILE A 153 -5.45 -29.27 18.62
CA ILE A 153 -5.35 -30.71 18.29
C ILE A 153 -4.91 -31.53 19.50
N ILE A 154 -3.85 -31.08 20.21
CA ILE A 154 -3.34 -31.77 21.40
C ILE A 154 -4.43 -31.90 22.48
N ILE A 155 -5.15 -30.81 22.77
CA ILE A 155 -6.22 -30.81 23.77
C ILE A 155 -7.32 -31.81 23.38
N LYS A 156 -7.75 -31.80 22.11
CA LYS A 156 -8.80 -32.71 21.63
C LYS A 156 -8.40 -34.19 21.71
N LEU A 157 -7.13 -34.52 21.44
CA LEU A 157 -6.64 -35.89 21.55
C LEU A 157 -6.50 -36.33 23.01
N LEU A 158 -6.01 -35.44 23.87
CA LEU A 158 -5.84 -35.72 25.30
C LEU A 158 -7.18 -36.02 25.98
N THR A 159 -8.23 -35.24 25.68
CA THR A 159 -9.55 -35.46 26.27
C THR A 159 -10.19 -36.77 25.82
N LYS A 160 -10.03 -37.15 24.54
CA LYS A 160 -10.49 -38.46 24.04
C LYS A 160 -9.79 -39.62 24.74
N LEU A 161 -8.47 -39.55 24.84
CA LEU A 161 -7.68 -40.58 25.51
C LEU A 161 -8.07 -40.72 26.99
N GLN A 162 -8.28 -39.58 27.67
CA GLN A 162 -8.71 -39.58 29.06
C GLN A 162 -10.08 -40.25 29.23
N GLN A 163 -11.02 -40.01 28.32
CA GLN A 163 -12.33 -40.63 28.35
C GLN A 163 -12.25 -42.16 28.16
N GLU A 164 -11.48 -42.62 27.17
CA GLU A 164 -11.30 -44.05 26.89
C GLU A 164 -10.66 -44.78 28.07
N VAL A 165 -9.60 -44.22 28.65
CA VAL A 165 -8.92 -44.78 29.84
C VAL A 165 -9.87 -44.84 31.03
N THR A 166 -10.69 -43.79 31.23
CA THR A 166 -11.68 -43.76 32.33
C THR A 166 -12.74 -44.83 32.14
N SER A 167 -13.28 -44.98 30.93
CA SER A 167 -14.25 -46.02 30.61
C SER A 167 -13.69 -47.43 30.77
N LEU A 168 -12.44 -47.68 30.33
CA LEU A 168 -11.76 -48.96 30.54
C LEU A 168 -11.53 -49.25 32.02
N LYS A 169 -11.15 -48.25 32.81
CA LYS A 169 -10.97 -48.40 34.26
C LYS A 169 -12.28 -48.83 34.93
N SER A 170 -13.38 -48.13 34.66
CA SER A 170 -14.69 -48.48 35.21
C SER A 170 -15.14 -49.88 34.79
N PHE A 171 -14.92 -50.24 33.52
CA PHE A 171 -15.22 -51.58 33.03
C PHE A 171 -14.43 -52.66 33.79
N ILE A 172 -13.12 -52.49 33.98
CA ILE A 172 -12.29 -53.46 34.71
C ILE A 172 -12.72 -53.55 36.18
N GLU A 173 -13.02 -52.41 36.83
CA GLU A 173 -13.52 -52.37 38.20
C GLU A 173 -14.82 -53.17 38.35
N GLU A 174 -15.76 -53.03 37.41
CA GLU A 174 -17.00 -53.80 37.37
C GLU A 174 -16.75 -55.30 37.14
N GLN A 175 -15.84 -55.67 36.23
CA GLN A 175 -15.50 -57.07 35.99
C GLN A 175 -14.86 -57.72 37.22
N LEU A 176 -13.95 -57.04 37.92
CA LEU A 176 -13.32 -57.55 39.15
C LEU A 176 -14.33 -57.76 40.28
N LEU A 177 -15.31 -56.86 40.42
CA LEU A 177 -16.44 -57.01 41.36
C LEU A 177 -17.29 -58.25 41.05
N ASN A 178 -17.43 -58.63 39.78
CA ASN A 178 -18.20 -59.80 39.36
C ASN A 178 -17.43 -61.12 39.47
N VAL A 179 -16.11 -61.12 39.25
CA VAL A 179 -15.26 -62.32 39.34
C VAL A 179 -15.07 -62.77 40.80
N VAL A 180 -15.07 -61.84 41.76
CA VAL A 180 -15.29 -62.17 43.17
C VAL A 180 -16.78 -62.45 43.33
N ASP A 181 -17.22 -63.62 42.87
CA ASP A 181 -18.62 -64.02 42.94
C ASP A 181 -19.03 -64.04 44.41
N LYS A 182 -19.73 -62.99 44.85
CA LYS A 182 -20.20 -62.83 46.23
C LYS A 182 -20.94 -64.08 46.68
N THR A 183 -21.57 -64.82 45.77
CA THR A 183 -22.27 -66.06 46.08
C THR A 183 -21.33 -67.17 46.57
N GLN A 184 -20.13 -67.31 45.99
CA GLN A 184 -19.14 -68.29 46.43
C GLN A 184 -18.57 -67.93 47.80
N LEU A 185 -18.28 -66.64 48.03
CA LEU A 185 -17.79 -66.17 49.33
C LEU A 185 -18.86 -66.31 50.43
N GLN A 186 -20.12 -66.01 50.12
CA GLN A 186 -21.26 -66.17 51.03
C GLN A 186 -21.49 -67.66 51.39
N THR A 187 -21.37 -68.55 50.41
CA THR A 187 -21.47 -70.00 50.62
C THR A 187 -20.34 -70.51 51.52
N LEU A 188 -19.10 -70.08 51.25
CA LEU A 188 -17.96 -70.45 52.08
C LEU A 188 -18.09 -69.91 53.51
N SER A 189 -18.57 -68.67 53.67
CA SER A 189 -18.84 -68.06 54.98
C SER A 189 -19.91 -68.83 55.77
N SER A 190 -20.96 -69.28 55.09
CA SER A 190 -22.03 -70.08 55.70
C SER A 190 -21.51 -71.45 56.15
N LEU A 191 -20.66 -72.09 55.35
CA LEU A 191 -20.00 -73.36 55.69
C LEU A 191 -19.06 -73.21 56.89
N ILE A 192 -18.29 -72.11 56.96
CA ILE A 192 -17.41 -71.80 58.10
C ILE A 192 -18.22 -71.63 59.38
N SER A 193 -19.28 -70.81 59.35
CA SER A 193 -20.16 -70.62 60.53
C SER A 193 -20.76 -71.94 61.02
N ASN A 194 -21.21 -72.79 60.11
CA ASN A 194 -21.73 -74.12 60.46
C ASN A 194 -20.68 -75.04 61.08
N LEU A 195 -19.40 -74.90 60.69
CA LEU A 195 -18.30 -75.65 61.29
C LEU A 195 -17.97 -75.12 62.69
N ASP A 196 -17.97 -73.80 62.89
CA ASP A 196 -17.73 -73.17 64.19
C ASP A 196 -18.78 -73.59 65.23
N ASP A 197 -20.05 -73.67 64.84
CA ASP A 197 -21.14 -74.16 65.70
C ASP A 197 -20.91 -75.62 66.12
N LYS A 198 -20.49 -76.47 65.17
CA LYS A 198 -20.19 -77.88 65.44
C LYS A 198 -18.99 -78.05 66.37
N ILE A 199 -17.91 -77.29 66.14
CA ILE A 199 -16.71 -77.31 66.99
C ILE A 199 -17.06 -76.84 68.40
N THR A 200 -17.84 -75.77 68.52
CA THR A 200 -18.28 -75.23 69.81
C THR A 200 -19.09 -76.26 70.59
N LYS A 201 -20.04 -76.93 69.92
CA LYS A 201 -20.83 -78.01 70.54
C LYS A 201 -19.96 -79.19 70.97
N GLN A 202 -19.07 -79.67 70.10
CA GLN A 202 -18.15 -80.77 70.43
C GLN A 202 -17.24 -80.42 71.63
N LYS A 203 -16.77 -79.18 71.71
CA LYS A 203 -15.95 -78.71 72.84
C LYS A 203 -16.74 -78.75 74.16
N VAL A 204 -18.02 -78.36 74.14
CA VAL A 204 -18.90 -78.44 75.31
C VAL A 204 -19.15 -79.90 75.71
N ASP A 205 -19.49 -80.77 74.76
CA ASP A 205 -19.75 -82.19 75.02
C ASP A 205 -18.50 -82.89 75.62
N LEU A 206 -17.31 -82.59 75.10
CA LEU A 206 -16.04 -83.11 75.63
C LEU A 206 -15.74 -82.59 77.04
N LYS A 207 -15.96 -81.29 77.31
CA LYS A 207 -15.80 -80.74 78.67
C LYS A 207 -16.72 -81.47 79.66
N GLN A 208 -17.97 -81.75 79.26
CA GLN A 208 -18.91 -82.46 80.11
C GLN A 208 -18.51 -83.94 80.33
N LEU A 209 -18.01 -84.63 79.30
CA LEU A 209 -17.48 -85.99 79.44
C LEU A 209 -16.27 -86.06 80.38
N ILE A 210 -15.34 -85.11 80.30
CA ILE A 210 -14.17 -85.04 81.19
C ILE A 210 -14.61 -84.83 82.64
N ALA A 211 -15.54 -83.90 82.89
CA ALA A 211 -16.07 -83.63 84.24
C ALA A 211 -16.74 -84.88 84.86
N ASN A 212 -17.40 -85.71 84.05
CA ASN A 212 -18.00 -86.96 84.50
C ASN A 212 -16.96 -88.04 84.88
N ILE A 213 -15.77 -88.02 84.30
CA ILE A 213 -14.71 -89.02 84.55
C ILE A 213 -13.82 -88.59 85.73
N ASN A 214 -13.44 -87.32 85.81
CA ASN A 214 -12.67 -86.78 86.93
C ASN A 214 -13.06 -85.31 87.18
N PRO A 215 -13.85 -85.01 88.23
CA PRO A 215 -14.36 -83.67 88.48
C PRO A 215 -13.27 -82.66 88.88
N SER A 216 -12.07 -83.11 89.27
CA SER A 216 -10.95 -82.23 89.62
C SER A 216 -10.16 -81.69 88.42
N LEU A 217 -10.45 -82.17 87.20
CA LEU A 217 -9.74 -81.79 85.97
C LEU A 217 -10.53 -80.80 85.08
N SER A 218 -11.73 -80.35 85.49
CA SER A 218 -12.61 -79.54 84.63
C SER A 218 -12.43 -78.02 84.75
N GLU A 219 -11.54 -77.55 85.63
CA GLU A 219 -11.26 -76.12 85.80
C GLU A 219 -10.11 -75.70 84.88
N ASP A 220 -10.46 -75.41 83.61
CA ASP A 220 -9.83 -74.42 82.69
C ASP A 220 -10.69 -74.25 81.40
#